data_AF-I8IU72-F1
#
_entry.id   AF-I8IU72-F1
#
_cell.length_a   1.000
_cell.length_b   1.000
_cell.length_c   1.000
_cell.angle_alpha   90.00
_cell.angle_beta   90.00
_cell.angle_gamma   90.00
#
_symmetry.space_group_name_H-M   'P 1'
#
loop_
_entity.id
_entity.type
_entity.pdbx_description
1 polymer ?
#
loop_
_entity_poly.entity_id
_entity_poly.type
_entity_poly.pdbx_seq_one_letter_code
_entity_poly.pdbx_strand_id
1 'polypeptide(L)'
;MTAIRCGAPLVSQRPEYFEDGSLQPDMIAFGKGTGISGVAINFNGLMMRHLAFHKQELIRQSIRFWRSMVTRPIAIPVLIEALGILNLAKAEDWPARSEQIGRAFREFILRYAGDDGHGKEIVRGLGAFIAVDREISKKFNVMAAFRRRSAWARWIPKLNSAAAVDSQAIERYIVGADAKPLRQTLAKEAQKQGTKPLWCWVCGIDAIVEDWCRTCFLGHCGTQDCAKGFHAHNCL
;
A
#
# COMPACT_ATOMS: atom_id res chain seq x y z
N MET A 1 -6.85 7.79 -2.91
CA MET A 1 -6.55 6.68 -1.97
C MET A 1 -6.82 5.35 -2.67
N THR A 2 -6.05 4.30 -2.39
CA THR A 2 -6.18 2.98 -3.04
C THR A 2 -7.33 2.21 -2.40
N ALA A 3 -8.52 2.32 -2.98
CA ALA A 3 -9.78 1.83 -2.42
C ALA A 3 -9.72 0.46 -1.74
N ILE A 4 -9.32 -0.59 -2.48
CA ILE A 4 -9.29 -1.97 -1.96
C ILE A 4 -8.38 -2.08 -0.73
N ARG A 5 -7.25 -1.36 -0.72
CA ARG A 5 -6.31 -1.32 0.42
C ARG A 5 -6.88 -0.61 1.65
N CYS A 6 -7.90 0.23 1.46
CA CYS A 6 -8.62 0.89 2.54
C CYS A 6 -9.87 0.11 2.96
N GLY A 7 -10.08 -1.12 2.45
CA GLY A 7 -11.18 -1.97 2.84
C GLY A 7 -12.53 -1.66 2.17
N ALA A 8 -12.51 -1.09 0.96
CA ALA A 8 -13.71 -0.95 0.14
C ALA A 8 -13.36 -1.09 -1.36
N PRO A 9 -14.28 -1.51 -2.24
CA PRO A 9 -14.03 -1.51 -3.68
C PRO A 9 -13.65 -0.12 -4.21
N LEU A 10 -14.33 0.92 -3.70
CA LEU A 10 -14.04 2.34 -3.93
C LEU A 10 -13.93 3.08 -2.60
N VAL A 11 -13.01 4.05 -2.50
CA VAL A 11 -12.82 4.84 -1.25
C VAL A 11 -14.08 5.60 -0.88
N SER A 12 -14.83 6.09 -1.88
CA SER A 12 -16.10 6.79 -1.65
C SER A 12 -17.17 5.90 -1.01
N GLN A 13 -17.01 4.57 -0.99
CA GLN A 13 -17.93 3.63 -0.36
C GLN A 13 -17.55 3.34 1.11
N ARG A 14 -16.49 3.98 1.61
CA ARG A 14 -16.06 3.84 3.01
C ARG A 14 -16.96 4.68 3.92
N PRO A 15 -17.39 4.15 5.08
CA PRO A 15 -18.19 4.90 6.04
C PRO A 15 -17.56 6.24 6.44
N GLU A 16 -16.22 6.32 6.49
CA GLU A 16 -15.50 7.54 6.84
C GLU A 16 -15.62 8.67 5.81
N TYR A 17 -16.04 8.36 4.58
CA TYR A 17 -16.13 9.29 3.45
C TYR A 17 -17.52 9.29 2.80
N PHE A 18 -18.44 8.51 3.34
CA PHE A 18 -19.78 8.30 2.79
C PHE A 18 -20.77 9.14 3.57
N GLU A 19 -20.91 10.41 3.14
CA GLU A 19 -21.87 11.35 3.75
C GLU A 19 -23.31 10.98 3.35
N ASP A 20 -23.56 10.74 2.06
CA ASP A 20 -24.85 10.31 1.51
C ASP A 20 -24.63 9.17 0.51
N GLY A 21 -25.23 8.02 0.81
CA GLY A 21 -25.08 6.82 0.00
C GLY A 21 -25.74 6.80 -1.36
N SER A 22 -26.55 7.82 -1.64
CA SER A 22 -27.12 8.05 -2.96
C SER A 22 -26.16 8.79 -3.89
N LEU A 23 -25.15 9.49 -3.35
CA LEU A 23 -24.19 10.28 -4.11
C LEU A 23 -23.04 9.40 -4.61
N GLN A 24 -23.14 8.98 -5.87
CA GLN A 24 -22.03 8.31 -6.55
C GLN A 24 -21.10 9.34 -7.21
N PRO A 25 -19.77 9.13 -7.15
CA PRO A 25 -18.84 10.03 -7.82
C PRO A 25 -19.07 10.02 -9.33
N ASP A 26 -19.03 11.21 -9.94
CA ASP A 26 -19.12 11.39 -11.40
C ASP A 26 -17.94 10.77 -12.13
N MET A 27 -16.74 10.85 -11.53
CA MET A 27 -15.50 10.38 -12.11
C MET A 27 -14.61 9.76 -11.05
N ILE A 28 -13.93 8.66 -11.40
CA ILE A 28 -12.98 7.97 -10.53
C ILE A 28 -11.68 7.76 -11.28
N ALA A 29 -10.60 8.35 -10.78
CA ALA A 29 -9.26 8.00 -11.22
C ALA A 29 -8.83 6.66 -10.59
N PHE A 30 -8.41 5.71 -11.42
CA PHE A 30 -7.88 4.42 -10.99
C PHE A 30 -6.45 4.22 -11.53
N GLY A 31 -5.71 3.30 -10.91
CA GLY A 31 -4.29 3.13 -11.19
C GLY A 31 -3.58 2.16 -10.25
N LYS A 32 -2.26 2.10 -10.39
CA LYS A 32 -1.32 1.38 -9.49
C LYS A 32 -1.60 -0.12 -9.43
N GLY A 33 -2.47 -0.54 -8.51
CA GLY A 33 -2.72 -1.95 -8.20
C GLY A 33 -3.35 -2.75 -9.35
N THR A 34 -3.95 -2.06 -10.32
CA THR A 34 -4.54 -2.65 -11.53
C THR A 34 -3.54 -2.79 -12.69
N GLY A 35 -2.29 -2.32 -12.57
CA GLY A 35 -1.31 -2.31 -13.66
C GLY A 35 -1.58 -1.27 -14.76
N ILE A 36 -2.83 -0.81 -14.89
CA ILE A 36 -3.28 0.27 -15.77
C ILE A 36 -3.77 1.46 -14.97
N SER A 37 -3.63 2.67 -15.53
CA SER A 37 -4.20 3.90 -14.95
C SER A 37 -5.19 4.53 -15.93
N GLY A 38 -6.24 5.14 -15.40
CA GLY A 38 -7.27 5.74 -16.21
C GLY A 38 -8.35 6.43 -15.37
N VAL A 39 -9.41 6.83 -16.06
CA VAL A 39 -10.57 7.48 -15.45
C VAL A 39 -11.82 6.71 -15.83
N ALA A 40 -12.57 6.27 -14.82
CA ALA A 40 -13.91 5.73 -14.98
C ALA A 40 -14.91 6.88 -14.87
N ILE A 41 -15.86 6.95 -15.80
CA ILE A 41 -16.89 8.00 -15.84
C ILE A 41 -18.23 7.36 -15.49
N ASN A 42 -18.90 7.89 -14.46
CA ASN A 42 -20.24 7.52 -14.09
C ASN A 42 -21.23 8.51 -14.71
N PHE A 43 -21.82 8.16 -15.85
CA PHE A 43 -22.84 9.00 -16.48
C PHE A 43 -24.12 9.15 -15.66
N ASN A 44 -24.29 8.32 -14.62
CA ASN A 44 -25.35 8.44 -13.63
C ASN A 44 -24.92 9.26 -12.39
N GLY A 45 -23.74 9.88 -12.38
CA GLY A 45 -23.33 10.82 -11.33
C GLY A 45 -24.13 12.13 -11.40
N LEU A 46 -24.10 12.90 -10.31
CA LEU A 46 -24.89 14.13 -10.17
C LEU A 46 -24.57 15.13 -11.29
N MET A 47 -23.30 15.47 -11.49
CA MET A 47 -22.90 16.42 -12.53
C MET A 47 -23.12 15.87 -13.94
N MET A 48 -22.80 14.58 -14.17
CA MET A 48 -22.93 13.98 -15.50
C MET A 48 -24.41 13.90 -15.94
N ARG A 49 -25.33 13.70 -15.00
CA ARG A 49 -26.77 13.83 -15.23
C ARG A 49 -27.12 15.27 -15.64
N HIS A 50 -26.71 16.29 -14.88
CA HIS A 50 -27.05 17.68 -15.20
C HIS A 50 -26.45 18.18 -16.52
N LEU A 51 -25.34 17.62 -16.98
CA LEU A 51 -24.74 17.90 -18.30
C LEU A 51 -25.47 17.22 -19.48
N ALA A 52 -26.69 16.71 -19.27
CA ALA A 52 -27.56 16.12 -20.29
C ALA A 52 -27.03 14.84 -20.96
N PHE A 53 -26.09 14.11 -20.33
CA PHE A 53 -25.68 12.77 -20.77
C PHE A 53 -26.72 11.69 -20.42
N HIS A 54 -28.00 11.97 -20.63
CA HIS A 54 -29.09 11.01 -20.44
C HIS A 54 -29.35 10.16 -21.68
N LYS A 55 -28.99 10.68 -22.87
CA LYS A 55 -29.16 9.97 -24.14
C LYS A 55 -27.94 9.11 -24.43
N GLN A 56 -28.17 7.82 -24.70
CA GLN A 56 -27.11 6.86 -24.97
C GLN A 56 -26.21 7.27 -26.15
N GLU A 57 -26.76 7.97 -27.14
CA GLU A 57 -26.01 8.50 -28.28
C GLU A 57 -24.99 9.57 -27.85
N LEU A 58 -25.41 10.54 -27.03
CA LEU A 58 -24.54 11.60 -26.49
C LEU A 58 -23.45 11.01 -25.59
N ILE A 59 -23.78 9.99 -24.78
CA ILE A 59 -22.80 9.23 -23.99
C ILE A 59 -21.74 8.62 -24.93
N ARG A 60 -22.16 7.90 -25.98
CA ARG A 60 -21.23 7.25 -26.92
C ARG A 60 -20.37 8.26 -27.67
N GLN A 61 -20.94 9.38 -28.10
CA GLN A 61 -20.20 10.46 -28.75
C GLN A 61 -19.13 11.04 -27.83
N SER A 62 -19.47 11.24 -26.56
CA SER A 62 -18.54 11.74 -25.54
C SER A 62 -17.43 10.75 -25.25
N ILE A 63 -17.74 9.45 -25.14
CA ILE A 63 -16.72 8.40 -25.01
C ILE A 63 -15.75 8.43 -26.20
N ARG A 64 -16.26 8.56 -27.44
CA ARG A 64 -15.41 8.65 -28.64
C ARG A 64 -14.51 9.88 -28.61
N PHE A 65 -15.06 11.04 -28.26
CA PHE A 65 -14.31 12.29 -28.13
C PHE A 65 -13.23 12.24 -27.05
N TRP A 66 -13.55 11.73 -25.86
CA TRP A 66 -12.57 11.53 -24.79
C TRP A 66 -11.48 10.54 -25.20
N ARG A 67 -11.87 9.46 -25.89
CA ARG A 67 -10.90 8.51 -26.43
C ARG A 67 -9.93 9.16 -27.42
N SER A 68 -10.40 10.06 -28.27
CA SER A 68 -9.56 10.77 -29.25
C SER A 68 -8.67 11.86 -28.64
N MET A 69 -9.07 12.46 -27.52
CA MET A 69 -8.30 13.57 -26.92
C MET A 69 -7.24 13.16 -25.90
N VAL A 70 -7.52 12.18 -25.03
CA VAL A 70 -6.76 12.01 -23.77
C VAL A 70 -6.38 10.57 -23.44
N THR A 71 -6.72 9.59 -24.28
CA THR A 71 -6.43 8.17 -23.99
C THR A 71 -5.44 7.58 -24.97
N ARG A 72 -4.45 6.85 -24.45
CA ARG A 72 -3.67 5.91 -25.24
C ARG A 72 -4.39 4.56 -25.23
N PRO A 73 -4.51 3.85 -26.35
CA PRO A 73 -5.00 2.49 -26.36
C PRO A 73 -4.20 1.63 -25.37
N ILE A 74 -4.88 0.89 -24.53
CA ILE A 74 -4.25 -0.08 -23.62
C ILE A 74 -3.99 -1.35 -24.45
N ALA A 75 -2.76 -1.85 -24.42
CA ALA A 75 -2.42 -3.10 -25.08
C ALA A 75 -3.26 -4.25 -24.51
N ILE A 76 -3.78 -5.12 -25.38
CA ILE A 76 -4.68 -6.23 -25.00
C ILE A 76 -4.14 -7.08 -23.84
N PRO A 77 -2.85 -7.50 -23.83
CA PRO A 77 -2.32 -8.30 -22.72
C PRO A 77 -2.42 -7.60 -21.36
N VAL A 78 -2.13 -6.29 -21.32
CA VAL A 78 -2.19 -5.46 -20.12
C VAL A 78 -3.64 -5.31 -19.64
N LEU A 79 -4.59 -5.20 -20.57
CA LEU A 79 -6.01 -5.16 -20.25
C LEU A 79 -6.50 -6.50 -19.64
N ILE A 80 -6.07 -7.64 -20.20
CA ILE A 80 -6.40 -8.96 -19.67
C ILE A 80 -5.88 -9.12 -18.23
N GLU A 81 -4.64 -8.71 -17.97
CA GLU A 81 -4.06 -8.75 -16.62
C GLU A 81 -4.84 -7.88 -15.63
N ALA A 82 -5.17 -6.65 -16.02
CA ALA A 82 -5.97 -5.74 -15.19
C ALA A 82 -7.36 -6.32 -14.85
N LEU A 83 -8.03 -6.95 -15.82
CA LEU A 83 -9.30 -7.64 -15.60
C LEU A 83 -9.14 -8.86 -14.69
N GLY A 84 -8.05 -9.62 -14.85
CA GLY A 84 -7.70 -10.74 -13.97
C GLY A 84 -7.56 -10.31 -12.52
N ILE A 85 -6.87 -9.20 -12.26
CA ILE A 85 -6.72 -8.62 -10.90
C ILE A 85 -8.07 -8.25 -10.31
N LEU A 86 -8.95 -7.61 -11.09
CA LEU A 86 -10.29 -7.23 -10.61
C LEU A 86 -11.17 -8.45 -10.32
N ASN A 87 -11.10 -9.49 -11.16
CA ASN A 87 -11.84 -10.74 -10.96
C ASN A 87 -11.37 -11.46 -9.69
N LEU A 88 -10.06 -11.57 -9.47
CA LEU A 88 -9.50 -12.14 -8.25
C LEU A 88 -9.89 -11.32 -7.02
N ALA A 89 -9.77 -10.00 -7.08
CA ALA A 89 -10.14 -9.12 -5.98
C ALA A 89 -11.61 -9.27 -5.56
N LYS A 90 -12.49 -9.54 -6.52
CA LYS A 90 -13.90 -9.85 -6.27
C LYS A 90 -14.09 -11.26 -5.72
N ALA A 91 -13.46 -12.27 -6.32
CA ALA A 91 -13.61 -13.67 -5.93
C ALA A 91 -13.09 -13.95 -4.51
N GLU A 92 -12.01 -13.29 -4.11
CA GLU A 92 -11.36 -13.45 -2.80
C GLU A 92 -11.77 -12.38 -1.77
N ASP A 93 -12.72 -11.51 -2.10
CA ASP A 93 -13.16 -10.38 -1.25
C ASP A 93 -11.98 -9.59 -0.65
N TRP A 94 -11.14 -9.04 -1.52
CA TRP A 94 -9.98 -8.27 -1.10
C TRP A 94 -10.30 -7.05 -0.20
N PRO A 95 -11.45 -6.36 -0.34
CA PRO A 95 -11.87 -5.35 0.63
C PRO A 95 -11.98 -5.91 2.06
N ALA A 96 -12.72 -7.01 2.27
CA ALA A 96 -12.83 -7.62 3.59
C ALA A 96 -11.48 -8.13 4.10
N ARG A 97 -10.69 -8.73 3.21
CA ARG A 97 -9.32 -9.17 3.50
C ARG A 97 -8.43 -8.02 3.96
N SER A 98 -8.52 -6.86 3.31
CA SER A 98 -7.79 -5.67 3.67
C SER A 98 -8.15 -5.18 5.09
N GLU A 99 -9.41 -5.24 5.47
CA GLU A 99 -9.84 -4.93 6.84
C GLU A 99 -9.27 -5.92 7.87
N GLN A 100 -9.32 -7.22 7.59
CA GLN A 100 -8.75 -8.26 8.45
C GLN A 100 -7.25 -8.03 8.67
N ILE A 101 -6.51 -7.84 7.57
CA ILE A 101 -5.06 -7.55 7.62
C ILE A 101 -4.81 -6.26 8.42
N GLY A 102 -5.57 -5.20 8.13
CA GLY A 102 -5.47 -3.94 8.82
C GLY A 102 -5.64 -4.08 10.33
N ARG A 103 -6.62 -4.86 10.78
CA ARG A 103 -6.87 -5.13 12.20
C ARG A 103 -5.72 -5.90 12.83
N ALA A 104 -5.28 -6.99 12.20
CA ALA A 104 -4.22 -7.85 12.71
C ALA A 104 -2.89 -7.08 12.89
N PHE A 105 -2.50 -6.26 11.90
CA PHE A 105 -1.30 -5.43 12.01
C PHE A 105 -1.42 -4.35 13.08
N ARG A 106 -2.58 -3.69 13.22
CA ARG A 106 -2.80 -2.69 14.27
C ARG A 106 -2.69 -3.32 15.65
N GLU A 107 -3.31 -4.48 15.84
CA GLU A 107 -3.20 -5.23 17.09
C GLU A 107 -1.75 -5.59 17.43
N PHE A 108 -1.01 -6.12 16.45
CA PHE A 108 0.42 -6.42 16.59
C PHE A 108 1.24 -5.19 16.97
N ILE A 109 1.06 -4.07 16.26
CA ILE A 109 1.81 -2.84 16.49
C ILE A 109 1.51 -2.26 17.87
N LEU A 110 0.24 -2.21 18.27
CA LEU A 110 -0.17 -1.69 19.58
C LEU A 110 0.37 -2.56 20.71
N ARG A 111 0.31 -3.89 20.56
CA ARG A 111 0.87 -4.83 21.54
C ARG A 111 2.39 -4.66 21.70
N TYR A 112 3.11 -4.53 20.58
CA TYR A 112 4.56 -4.39 20.59
C TYR A 112 5.03 -3.01 21.08
N ALA A 113 4.24 -1.96 20.83
CA ALA A 113 4.56 -0.62 21.31
C ALA A 113 4.47 -0.50 22.83
N GLY A 114 3.62 -1.30 23.49
CA GLY A 114 3.45 -1.26 24.94
C GLY A 114 3.22 0.18 25.45
N ASP A 115 3.95 0.57 26.49
CA ASP A 115 3.87 1.90 27.10
C ASP A 115 4.44 3.02 26.23
N ASP A 116 5.29 2.71 25.23
CA ASP A 116 5.85 3.71 24.31
C ASP A 116 4.75 4.39 23.46
N GLY A 117 3.56 3.78 23.38
CA GLY A 117 2.38 4.30 22.71
C GLY A 117 1.42 5.09 23.60
N HIS A 118 1.64 5.18 24.91
CA HIS A 118 0.64 5.75 25.82
C HIS A 118 0.36 7.22 25.50
N GLY A 119 -0.90 7.54 25.21
CA GLY A 119 -1.36 8.90 24.93
C GLY A 119 -0.93 9.48 23.58
N LYS A 120 -0.33 8.68 22.69
CA LYS A 120 0.06 9.10 21.33
C LYS A 120 -0.62 8.24 20.27
N GLU A 121 -1.10 8.87 19.22
CA GLU A 121 -1.49 8.14 18.01
C GLU A 121 -0.22 7.59 17.34
N ILE A 122 0.03 6.29 17.44
CA ILE A 122 1.22 5.63 16.87
C ILE A 122 0.95 4.83 15.59
N VAL A 123 -0.32 4.63 15.26
CA VAL A 123 -0.76 3.91 14.05
C VAL A 123 -2.01 4.56 13.49
N ARG A 124 -2.03 4.78 12.17
CA ARG A 124 -3.14 5.42 11.42
C ARG A 124 -3.39 4.73 10.10
N GLY A 125 -4.38 5.24 9.37
CA GLY A 125 -4.77 4.77 8.04
C GLY A 125 -5.99 3.86 8.09
N LEU A 126 -6.38 3.31 6.94
CA LEU A 126 -7.60 2.51 6.76
C LEU A 126 -7.25 1.15 6.16
N GLY A 127 -7.91 0.09 6.60
CA GLY A 127 -7.63 -1.28 6.16
C GLY A 127 -6.14 -1.63 6.21
N ALA A 128 -5.65 -2.30 5.15
CA ALA A 128 -4.25 -2.66 4.97
C ALA A 128 -3.37 -1.51 4.45
N PHE A 129 -3.87 -0.27 4.39
CA PHE A 129 -3.06 0.92 4.19
C PHE A 129 -2.71 1.51 5.56
N ILE A 130 -1.52 1.18 6.06
CA ILE A 130 -1.14 1.44 7.45
C ILE A 130 -0.03 2.49 7.47
N ALA A 131 -0.17 3.47 8.35
CA ALA A 131 0.86 4.46 8.65
C ALA A 131 1.30 4.26 10.10
N VAL A 132 2.56 3.93 10.32
CA VAL A 132 3.13 3.70 11.65
C VAL A 132 4.06 4.87 11.98
N ASP A 133 4.09 5.29 13.25
CA ASP A 133 5.08 6.26 13.71
C ASP A 133 6.49 5.76 13.35
N ARG A 134 7.35 6.66 12.88
CA ARG A 134 8.66 6.33 12.34
C ARG A 134 9.58 5.68 13.37
N GLU A 135 9.56 6.15 14.62
CA GLU A 135 10.44 5.59 15.65
C GLU A 135 9.94 4.21 16.09
N ILE A 136 8.62 4.01 16.14
CA ILE A 136 8.03 2.68 16.33
C ILE A 136 8.36 1.77 15.15
N SER A 137 8.21 2.24 13.91
CA SER A 137 8.47 1.45 12.69
C SER A 137 9.92 0.96 12.60
N LYS A 138 10.88 1.74 13.09
CA LYS A 138 12.31 1.34 13.08
C LYS A 138 12.56 0.12 13.96
N LYS A 139 11.88 -0.01 15.10
CA LYS A 139 12.05 -1.13 16.04
C LYS A 139 11.83 -2.50 15.41
N PHE A 140 10.99 -2.57 14.38
CA PHE A 140 10.70 -3.81 13.66
C PHE A 140 11.79 -4.20 12.65
N ASN A 141 12.81 -3.36 12.42
CA ASN A 141 13.86 -3.59 11.44
C ASN A 141 13.31 -3.91 10.03
N VAL A 142 12.18 -3.34 9.62
CA VAL A 142 11.60 -3.55 8.28
C VAL A 142 11.82 -2.33 7.40
N MET A 143 12.05 -2.56 6.11
CA MET A 143 11.99 -1.47 5.14
C MET A 143 10.55 -0.98 5.00
N ALA A 144 10.37 0.33 5.10
CA ALA A 144 9.08 0.98 4.90
C ALA A 144 9.21 2.15 3.92
N ALA A 145 8.09 2.52 3.29
CA ALA A 145 8.05 3.65 2.38
C ALA A 145 7.76 4.93 3.18
N PHE A 146 8.75 5.82 3.28
CA PHE A 146 8.57 7.12 3.93
C PHE A 146 8.30 8.20 2.88
N ARG A 147 7.54 9.22 3.26
CA ARG A 147 7.56 10.50 2.55
C ARG A 147 8.66 11.34 3.18
N ARG A 148 9.44 12.08 2.37
CA ARG A 148 10.50 12.96 2.87
C ARG A 148 9.95 13.88 3.97
N ARG A 149 10.65 13.95 5.12
CA ARG A 149 10.26 14.70 6.34
C ARG A 149 8.96 14.24 7.03
N SER A 150 8.40 13.09 6.66
CA SER A 150 7.24 12.51 7.35
C SER A 150 7.65 11.80 8.63
N ALA A 151 6.87 12.00 9.69
CA ALA A 151 6.92 11.18 10.91
C ALA A 151 6.29 9.79 10.71
N TRP A 152 5.67 9.53 9.55
CA TRP A 152 4.92 8.31 9.27
C TRP A 152 5.63 7.42 8.27
N ALA A 153 5.86 6.16 8.66
CA ALA A 153 6.24 5.04 7.81
C ALA A 153 4.98 4.41 7.21
N ARG A 154 4.92 4.26 5.88
CA ARG A 154 3.79 3.56 5.24
C ARG A 154 4.10 2.07 5.08
N TRP A 155 3.21 1.25 5.61
CA TRP A 155 3.23 -0.20 5.50
C TRP A 155 2.08 -0.63 4.58
N ILE A 156 2.41 -1.45 3.58
CA ILE A 156 1.46 -1.94 2.58
C ILE A 156 1.60 -3.47 2.48
N PRO A 157 1.07 -4.23 3.46
CA PRO A 157 1.17 -5.70 3.48
C PRO A 157 0.51 -6.30 2.24
N LYS A 158 0.99 -7.43 1.72
CA LYS A 158 0.36 -8.08 0.55
C LYS A 158 -1.04 -8.62 0.92
N LEU A 159 -2.06 -8.34 0.11
CA LEU A 159 -3.44 -8.76 0.40
C LEU A 159 -3.66 -10.26 0.25
N ASN A 160 -2.86 -10.92 -0.58
CA ASN A 160 -2.91 -12.36 -0.82
C ASN A 160 -2.10 -13.18 0.20
N SER A 161 -1.56 -12.57 1.25
CA SER A 161 -0.80 -13.29 2.27
C SER A 161 -1.74 -13.84 3.35
N ALA A 162 -1.80 -15.17 3.48
CA ALA A 162 -2.60 -15.83 4.52
C ALA A 162 -2.07 -15.51 5.94
N ALA A 163 -0.76 -15.32 6.10
CA ALA A 163 -0.17 -14.94 7.38
C ALA A 163 -0.55 -13.52 7.83
N ALA A 164 -0.93 -12.65 6.90
CA ALA A 164 -1.17 -11.24 7.19
C ALA A 164 -2.51 -10.96 7.91
N VAL A 165 -3.36 -11.98 8.11
CA VAL A 165 -4.64 -11.82 8.84
C VAL A 165 -4.58 -12.24 10.32
N ASP A 166 -3.43 -12.75 10.79
CA ASP A 166 -3.23 -13.20 12.16
C ASP A 166 -2.11 -12.39 12.82
N SER A 167 -2.43 -11.69 13.92
CA SER A 167 -1.48 -10.83 14.63
C SER A 167 -0.29 -11.59 15.22
N GLN A 168 -0.48 -12.86 15.63
CA GLN A 168 0.61 -13.69 16.13
C GLN A 168 1.50 -14.19 14.99
N ALA A 169 0.92 -14.58 13.85
CA ALA A 169 1.68 -14.95 12.68
C ALA A 169 2.52 -13.76 12.17
N ILE A 170 1.93 -12.56 12.12
CA ILE A 170 2.64 -11.33 11.79
C ILE A 170 3.85 -11.13 12.72
N GLU A 171 3.64 -11.27 14.03
CA GLU A 171 4.71 -11.14 15.03
C GLU A 171 5.86 -12.13 14.77
N ARG A 172 5.55 -13.41 14.56
CA ARG A 172 6.54 -14.46 14.25
C ARG A 172 7.38 -14.12 13.03
N TYR A 173 6.76 -13.59 11.97
CA TYR A 173 7.43 -13.26 10.71
C TYR A 173 8.16 -11.91 10.68
N ILE A 174 7.73 -10.94 11.49
CA ILE A 174 8.36 -9.62 11.51
C ILE A 174 9.48 -9.53 12.54
N VAL A 175 9.24 -10.01 13.78
CA VAL A 175 10.19 -9.88 14.89
C VAL A 175 10.52 -11.19 15.62
N GLY A 176 9.72 -12.24 15.44
CA GLY A 176 9.90 -13.53 16.10
C GLY A 176 10.91 -14.46 15.42
N ALA A 177 10.84 -15.74 15.77
CA ALA A 177 11.81 -16.76 15.37
C ALA A 177 11.97 -16.92 13.84
N ASP A 178 10.90 -16.68 13.08
CA ASP A 178 10.90 -16.86 11.62
C ASP A 178 11.47 -15.64 10.88
N ALA A 179 11.56 -14.48 11.54
CA ALA A 179 11.94 -13.23 10.91
C ALA A 179 13.37 -13.25 10.34
N LYS A 180 14.33 -13.75 11.13
CA LYS A 180 15.74 -13.81 10.74
C LYS A 180 15.99 -14.78 9.56
N PRO A 181 15.54 -16.04 9.60
CA PRO A 181 15.67 -16.96 8.46
C PRO A 181 15.05 -16.41 7.16
N LEU A 182 13.87 -15.78 7.25
CA LEU A 182 13.20 -15.18 6.09
C LEU A 182 14.02 -14.05 5.47
N ARG A 183 14.53 -13.13 6.30
CA ARG A 183 15.35 -12.00 5.82
C ARG A 183 16.69 -12.44 5.26
N GLN A 184 17.32 -13.46 5.84
CA GLN A 184 18.53 -14.06 5.28
C GLN A 184 18.27 -14.73 3.92
N THR A 185 17.10 -15.36 3.76
CA THR A 185 16.69 -15.91 2.47
C THR A 185 16.53 -14.81 1.42
N LEU A 186 15.85 -13.72 1.77
CA LEU A 186 15.72 -12.54 0.91
C LEU A 186 17.08 -11.91 0.58
N ALA A 187 18.00 -11.83 1.55
CA ALA A 187 19.34 -11.32 1.35
C ALA A 187 20.15 -12.16 0.35
N LYS A 188 20.12 -13.48 0.50
CA LYS A 188 20.78 -14.41 -0.43
C LYS A 188 20.23 -14.27 -1.84
N GLU A 189 18.91 -14.17 -1.98
CA GLU A 189 18.29 -14.00 -3.30
C GLU A 189 18.67 -12.66 -3.93
N ALA A 190 18.64 -11.57 -3.16
CA ALA A 190 19.06 -10.27 -3.65
C ALA A 190 20.52 -10.28 -4.13
N GLN A 191 21.42 -10.91 -3.37
CA GLN A 191 22.83 -11.06 -3.75
C GLN A 191 23.00 -11.86 -5.06
N LYS A 192 22.27 -12.97 -5.23
CA LYS A 192 22.30 -13.74 -6.49
C LYS A 192 21.87 -12.92 -7.69
N GLN A 193 20.88 -12.04 -7.50
CA GLN A 193 20.36 -11.16 -8.54
C GLN A 193 21.17 -9.86 -8.71
N GLY A 194 22.22 -9.65 -7.92
CA GLY A 194 22.97 -8.39 -7.93
C GLY A 194 22.16 -7.18 -7.45
N THR A 195 21.14 -7.41 -6.62
CA THR A 195 20.26 -6.38 -6.06
C THR A 195 20.52 -6.16 -4.57
N LYS A 196 20.00 -5.06 -4.04
CA LYS A 196 20.15 -4.65 -2.63
C LYS A 196 18.86 -3.98 -2.12
N PRO A 197 18.71 -3.79 -0.79
CA PRO A 197 17.63 -2.99 -0.23
C PRO A 197 17.50 -1.64 -0.94
N LEU A 198 16.30 -1.33 -1.47
CA LEU A 198 16.08 -0.14 -2.29
C LEU A 198 16.01 1.15 -1.46
N TRP A 199 15.58 1.04 -0.20
CA TRP A 199 15.26 2.19 0.64
C TRP A 199 16.13 2.22 1.88
N CYS A 200 16.50 3.43 2.29
CA CYS A 200 17.12 3.70 3.57
C CYS A 200 16.14 3.37 4.68
N TRP A 201 16.49 2.42 5.54
CA TRP A 201 15.68 2.03 6.71
C TRP A 201 15.40 3.20 7.65
N VAL A 202 16.36 4.12 7.81
CA VAL A 202 16.23 5.25 8.72
C VAL A 202 15.28 6.32 8.18
N CYS A 203 15.41 6.72 6.91
CA CYS A 203 14.71 7.89 6.35
C CYS A 203 13.81 7.64 5.13
N GLY A 204 13.87 6.45 4.53
CA GLY A 204 13.05 6.03 3.40
C GLY A 204 13.35 6.68 2.06
N ILE A 205 14.48 7.37 1.92
CA ILE A 205 15.02 7.78 0.63
C ILE A 205 15.81 6.61 0.04
N ASP A 206 16.18 6.66 -1.23
CA ASP A 206 16.98 5.63 -1.91
C ASP A 206 18.24 5.25 -1.12
N ALA A 207 18.46 3.95 -0.94
CA ALA A 207 19.68 3.42 -0.35
C ALA A 207 20.76 3.29 -1.43
N ILE A 208 21.61 4.32 -1.51
CA ILE A 208 22.65 4.42 -2.54
C ILE A 208 23.94 3.69 -2.18
N VAL A 209 24.16 3.34 -0.90
CA VAL A 209 25.42 2.75 -0.41
C VAL A 209 25.43 1.23 -0.63
N GLU A 210 26.61 0.64 -0.82
CA GLU A 210 26.81 -0.82 -0.95
C GLU A 210 26.84 -1.56 0.39
N ASP A 211 27.00 -0.81 1.47
CA ASP A 211 26.88 -1.32 2.82
C ASP A 211 25.40 -1.45 3.21
N TRP A 212 25.03 -2.65 3.63
CA TRP A 212 23.66 -3.02 4.00
C TRP A 212 23.66 -4.26 4.88
N CYS A 213 22.68 -4.40 5.76
CA CYS A 213 22.64 -5.50 6.71
C CYS A 213 22.05 -6.75 6.05
N ARG A 214 22.88 -7.80 5.88
CA ARG A 214 22.46 -9.08 5.29
C ARG A 214 21.55 -9.91 6.21
N THR A 215 21.64 -9.68 7.53
CA THR A 215 20.78 -10.36 8.51
C THR A 215 19.37 -9.77 8.52
N CYS A 216 19.26 -8.44 8.52
CA CYS A 216 17.97 -7.75 8.63
C CYS A 216 17.38 -7.29 7.29
N PHE A 217 18.14 -7.38 6.20
CA PHE A 217 17.80 -6.87 4.86
C PHE A 217 17.53 -5.35 4.86
N LEU A 218 18.45 -4.58 5.43
CA LEU A 218 18.31 -3.12 5.62
C LEU A 218 19.42 -2.35 4.89
N GLY A 219 19.06 -1.29 4.16
CA GLY A 219 20.01 -0.36 3.54
C GLY A 219 19.97 1.03 4.17
N HIS A 220 20.92 1.89 3.78
CA HIS A 220 20.94 3.30 4.18
C HIS A 220 21.39 4.22 3.03
N CYS A 221 21.10 5.53 3.15
CA CYS A 221 21.37 6.53 2.11
C CYS A 221 22.74 7.23 2.22
N GLY A 222 23.61 6.80 3.14
CA GLY A 222 24.97 7.35 3.30
C GLY A 222 25.11 8.68 4.06
N THR A 223 24.03 9.41 4.33
CA THR A 223 24.11 10.61 5.19
C THR A 223 24.60 10.23 6.59
N GLN A 224 25.42 11.07 7.23
CA GLN A 224 26.05 10.77 8.52
C GLN A 224 25.03 10.33 9.59
N ASP A 225 23.89 10.99 9.71
CA ASP A 225 22.86 10.65 10.69
C ASP A 225 22.20 9.29 10.39
N CYS A 226 21.89 9.00 9.12
CA CYS A 226 21.32 7.70 8.75
C CYS A 226 22.34 6.58 8.87
N ALA A 227 23.63 6.83 8.60
CA ALA A 227 24.69 5.86 8.81
C ALA A 227 24.87 5.54 10.30
N LYS A 228 24.89 6.56 11.18
CA LYS A 228 24.91 6.37 12.64
C LYS A 228 23.72 5.54 13.11
N GLY A 229 22.50 5.92 12.70
CA GLY A 229 21.29 5.17 13.05
C GLY A 229 21.34 3.74 12.52
N PHE A 230 21.80 3.54 11.29
CA PHE A 230 21.99 2.23 10.69
C PHE A 230 23.00 1.39 11.48
N HIS A 231 24.21 1.86 11.77
CA HIS A 231 25.18 1.04 12.51
C HIS A 231 24.80 0.78 13.97
N ALA A 232 23.93 1.62 14.55
CA ALA A 232 23.41 1.42 15.90
C ALA A 232 22.23 0.44 15.99
N HIS A 233 21.72 -0.08 14.86
CA HIS A 233 20.60 -1.02 14.92
C HIS A 233 21.02 -2.38 15.51
N ASN A 234 20.17 -2.92 16.38
CA ASN A 234 20.34 -4.29 16.85
C ASN A 234 19.78 -5.24 15.79
N CYS A 235 20.64 -6.13 15.30
CA CYS A 235 20.22 -7.21 14.42
C CYS A 235 19.26 -8.17 15.14
N LEU A 236 18.38 -8.82 14.35
CA LEU A 236 17.55 -9.92 14.80
C LEU A 236 18.36 -11.20 15.09
#